data_AF-A0A3N0CRN3-F1
#
_entry.id   AF-A0A3N0CRN3-F1
#
_cell.length_a   1.000
_cell.length_b   1.000
_cell.length_c   1.000
_cell.angle_alpha   90.00
_cell.angle_beta   90.00
_cell.angle_gamma   90.00
#
_symmetry.space_group_name_H-M   'P 1'
#
loop_
_entity.id
_entity.type
_entity.pdbx_description
1 polymer ?
#
loop_
_entity_poly.entity_id
_entity_poly.type
_entity_poly.pdbx_seq_one_letter_code
_entity_poly.pdbx_strand_id
1 'polypeptide(L)'
;MKPVALLAGAALGLLSAEPVRRLGGRRGVIGAGAGLVTAAVIYPAARRDRGPSGALAVEAGVVLATTALAAVAAGGSPATGRRLLALGWATHAIFDYAQGPSADSRLPAWYPDLCAGYDVAFAARIAG
;
A
#
# COMPACT_ATOMS: atom_id res chain seq x y z
N MET A 1 0.42 -14.37 16.83
CA MET A 1 0.66 -12.91 16.64
C MET A 1 0.05 -12.38 15.35
N LYS A 2 0.13 -13.09 14.22
CA LYS A 2 -0.46 -12.69 12.92
C LYS A 2 -1.87 -12.08 12.96
N PRO A 3 -2.89 -12.67 13.62
CA PRO A 3 -4.23 -12.11 13.61
C PRO A 3 -4.32 -10.75 14.31
N VAL A 4 -3.51 -10.51 15.35
CA VAL A 4 -3.50 -9.23 16.08
C VAL A 4 -2.92 -8.11 15.19
N ALA A 5 -1.82 -8.39 14.48
CA ALA A 5 -1.22 -7.42 13.56
C ALA A 5 -2.18 -7.09 12.39
N LEU A 6 -2.80 -8.09 11.77
CA LEU A 6 -3.81 -7.88 10.73
C LEU A 6 -4.97 -6.99 11.20
N LEU A 7 -5.54 -7.29 12.38
CA LEU A 7 -6.66 -6.53 12.92
C LEU A 7 -6.26 -5.10 13.32
N ALA A 8 -5.09 -4.92 13.91
CA ALA A 8 -4.55 -3.61 14.23
C ALA A 8 -4.32 -2.78 12.96
N GLY A 9 -3.78 -3.41 11.92
CA GLY A 9 -3.58 -2.82 10.60
C GLY A 9 -4.89 -2.37 10.01
N ALA A 10 -5.89 -3.25 10.00
CA ALA A 10 -7.22 -2.94 9.49
C ALA A 10 -7.87 -1.75 10.21
N ALA A 11 -7.76 -1.68 11.54
CA ALA A 11 -8.24 -0.54 12.31
C ALA A 11 -7.55 0.77 11.88
N LEU A 12 -6.22 0.76 11.72
CA LEU A 12 -5.46 1.91 11.23
C LEU A 12 -5.87 2.28 9.79
N GLY A 13 -6.08 1.31 8.91
CA GLY A 13 -6.51 1.53 7.52
C GLY A 13 -7.86 2.24 7.44
N LEU A 14 -8.83 1.82 8.26
CA LEU A 14 -10.13 2.48 8.36
C LEU A 14 -10.00 3.93 8.84
N LEU A 15 -9.20 4.16 9.87
CA LEU A 15 -8.98 5.50 10.44
C LEU A 15 -8.28 6.43 9.43
N SER A 16 -7.26 5.94 8.74
CA SER A 16 -6.51 6.71 7.74
C SER A 16 -7.30 6.99 6.46
N ALA A 17 -8.26 6.13 6.10
CA ALA A 17 -9.10 6.35 4.92
C ALA A 17 -10.09 7.51 5.08
N GLU A 18 -10.47 7.84 6.31
CA GLU A 18 -11.45 8.90 6.60
C GLU A 18 -11.01 10.30 6.14
N PRO A 19 -9.81 10.83 6.48
CA PRO A 19 -9.37 12.13 5.98
C PRO A 19 -9.27 12.15 4.44
N VAL A 20 -8.82 11.05 3.82
CA VAL A 20 -8.73 10.94 2.35
C VAL A 20 -10.10 11.05 1.69
N ARG A 21 -11.14 10.46 2.31
CA ARG A 21 -12.52 10.59 1.85
C ARG A 21 -13.08 11.97 2.04
N ARG A 22 -12.79 12.62 3.18
CA ARG A 22 -13.22 14.01 3.45
C ARG A 22 -12.66 15.01 2.45
N LEU A 23 -11.43 14.80 1.97
CA LEU A 23 -10.86 15.62 0.91
C LEU A 23 -11.67 15.53 -0.39
N GLY A 24 -12.23 14.34 -0.68
CA GLY A 24 -13.07 14.09 -1.84
C GLY A 24 -12.39 14.37 -3.19
N GLY A 25 -13.15 14.18 -4.27
CA GLY A 25 -12.76 14.56 -5.62
C GLY A 25 -11.34 14.12 -6.02
N ARG A 26 -10.59 15.02 -6.65
CA ARG A 26 -9.22 14.77 -7.13
C ARG A 26 -8.18 14.75 -6.01
N ARG A 27 -8.37 15.54 -4.95
CA ARG A 27 -7.44 15.59 -3.80
C ARG A 27 -7.40 14.27 -3.05
N GLY A 28 -8.55 13.63 -2.85
CA GLY A 28 -8.64 12.29 -2.26
C GLY A 28 -7.93 11.23 -3.11
N VAL A 29 -8.06 11.30 -4.45
CA VAL A 29 -7.35 10.39 -5.36
C VAL A 29 -5.83 10.60 -5.28
N ILE A 30 -5.36 11.84 -5.32
CA ILE A 30 -3.92 12.15 -5.20
C ILE A 30 -3.39 11.66 -3.84
N GLY A 31 -4.12 11.91 -2.75
CA GLY A 31 -3.74 11.46 -1.42
C GLY A 31 -3.66 9.93 -1.31
N ALA A 32 -4.66 9.21 -1.81
CA ALA A 32 -4.67 7.75 -1.83
C ALA A 32 -3.54 7.17 -2.70
N GLY A 33 -3.22 7.79 -3.83
CA GLY A 33 -2.14 7.37 -4.71
C GLY A 33 -0.77 7.63 -4.09
N ALA A 34 -0.55 8.81 -3.52
CA ALA A 34 0.69 9.16 -2.83
C ALA A 34 0.96 8.23 -1.63
N GLY A 35 -0.08 7.87 -0.88
CA GLY A 35 0.01 6.90 0.20
C GLY A 35 0.45 5.52 -0.31
N LEU A 36 -0.13 5.04 -1.41
CA LEU A 36 0.21 3.74 -1.99
C LEU A 36 1.66 3.69 -2.47
N VAL A 37 2.12 4.73 -3.15
CA VAL A 37 3.52 4.84 -3.60
C VAL A 37 4.47 4.88 -2.40
N THR A 38 4.10 5.62 -1.35
CA THR A 38 4.89 5.68 -0.12
C THR A 38 5.01 4.29 0.51
N ALA A 39 3.91 3.55 0.62
CA ALA A 39 3.90 2.17 1.13
C ALA A 39 4.83 1.26 0.32
N ALA A 40 4.75 1.31 -1.01
CA ALA A 40 5.57 0.49 -1.90
C ALA A 40 7.08 0.74 -1.74
N VAL A 41 7.49 1.96 -1.37
CA VAL A 41 8.90 2.33 -1.17
C VAL A 41 9.48 1.78 0.14
N ILE A 42 8.65 1.38 1.10
CA ILE A 42 9.12 1.02 2.45
C ILE A 42 10.04 -0.20 2.43
N TYR A 43 9.68 -1.29 1.76
CA TYR A 43 10.53 -2.49 1.71
C TYR A 43 11.90 -2.24 1.08
N PRO A 44 12.01 -1.69 -0.15
CA PRO A 44 13.31 -1.46 -0.75
C PRO A 44 14.15 -0.46 0.06
N ALA A 45 13.52 0.52 0.71
CA ALA A 45 14.21 1.45 1.61
C ALA A 45 14.71 0.76 2.89
N ALA A 46 13.95 -0.20 3.41
CA ALA A 46 14.24 -0.91 4.66
C ALA A 46 15.26 -2.05 4.50
N ARG A 47 15.63 -2.44 3.27
CA ARG A 47 16.64 -3.48 3.04
C ARG A 47 18.00 -3.16 3.65
N ARG A 48 18.66 -4.19 4.17
CA ARG A 48 20.03 -4.10 4.69
C ARG A 48 21.02 -4.14 3.54
N ASP A 49 20.89 -5.13 2.67
CA ASP A 49 21.65 -5.23 1.44
C ASP A 49 20.94 -4.53 0.27
N ARG A 50 21.71 -3.79 -0.53
CA ARG A 50 21.22 -3.07 -1.72
C ARG A 50 21.86 -3.61 -3.01
N GLY A 51 22.56 -4.73 -2.92
CA GLY A 51 23.06 -5.46 -4.08
C GLY A 51 21.92 -5.95 -5.00
N PRO A 52 22.20 -6.19 -6.28
CA PRO A 52 21.22 -6.75 -7.21
C PRO A 52 20.67 -8.08 -6.71
N SER A 53 19.35 -8.16 -6.53
CA SER A 53 18.65 -9.40 -6.13
C SER A 53 17.27 -9.48 -6.75
N GLY A 54 16.75 -10.70 -6.93
CA GLY A 54 15.40 -10.90 -7.48
C GLY A 54 14.33 -10.24 -6.62
N ALA A 55 14.51 -10.21 -5.30
CA ALA A 55 13.56 -9.61 -4.39
C ALA A 55 13.58 -8.07 -4.45
N LEU A 56 14.76 -7.45 -4.59
CA LEU A 56 14.86 -6.01 -4.87
C LEU A 56 14.24 -5.66 -6.24
N ALA A 57 14.39 -6.52 -7.26
CA ALA A 57 13.78 -6.32 -8.57
C ALA A 57 12.24 -6.36 -8.49
N VAL A 58 11.67 -7.28 -7.71
CA VAL A 58 10.21 -7.34 -7.45
C VAL A 58 9.75 -6.08 -6.74
N GLU A 59 10.42 -5.67 -5.65
CA GLU A 59 10.08 -4.46 -4.90
C GLU A 59 10.17 -3.19 -5.77
N ALA A 60 11.21 -3.06 -6.59
CA ALA A 60 11.32 -1.97 -7.55
C ALA A 60 10.18 -1.99 -8.59
N GLY A 61 9.79 -3.18 -9.06
CA GLY A 61 8.62 -3.38 -9.92
C GLY A 61 7.33 -2.91 -9.26
N VAL A 62 7.11 -3.22 -7.99
CA VAL A 62 5.94 -2.77 -7.21
C VAL A 62 5.93 -1.24 -7.07
N VAL A 63 7.08 -0.62 -6.78
CA VAL A 63 7.20 0.86 -6.74
C VAL A 63 6.83 1.48 -8.09
N LEU A 64 7.36 0.95 -9.19
CA LEU A 64 7.06 1.46 -10.53
C LEU A 64 5.57 1.28 -10.88
N ALA A 65 5.01 0.10 -10.62
CA ALA A 65 3.61 -0.20 -10.92
C ALA A 65 2.64 0.67 -10.11
N THR A 66 2.89 0.84 -8.81
CA THR A 66 2.06 1.71 -7.95
C THR A 66 2.18 3.18 -8.33
N THR A 67 3.38 3.64 -8.72
CA THR A 67 3.60 5.01 -9.22
C THR A 67 2.83 5.25 -10.52
N ALA A 68 2.92 4.33 -11.48
CA ALA A 68 2.19 4.43 -12.74
C ALA A 68 0.67 4.41 -12.50
N LEU A 69 0.18 3.50 -11.64
CA LEU A 69 -1.23 3.44 -11.26
C LEU A 69 -1.71 4.76 -10.63
N ALA A 70 -0.93 5.33 -9.72
CA ALA A 70 -1.26 6.61 -9.07
C ALA A 70 -1.34 7.75 -10.10
N ALA A 71 -0.40 7.80 -11.05
CA ALA A 71 -0.41 8.80 -12.12
C ALA A 71 -1.64 8.64 -13.04
N VAL A 72 -1.97 7.41 -13.45
CA VAL A 72 -3.17 7.11 -14.26
C VAL A 72 -4.44 7.47 -13.51
N ALA A 73 -4.55 7.08 -12.25
CA ALA A 73 -5.70 7.39 -11.40
C ALA A 73 -5.90 8.90 -11.22
N ALA A 74 -4.81 9.66 -11.05
CA ALA A 74 -4.84 11.10 -10.95
C ALA A 74 -5.21 11.78 -12.28
N GLY A 75 -4.91 11.19 -13.44
CA GLY A 75 -5.28 11.72 -14.75
C GLY A 75 -6.78 11.63 -15.05
N GLY A 76 -7.46 10.58 -14.56
CA GLY A 76 -8.85 10.28 -14.88
C GLY A 76 -9.91 11.04 -14.08
N SER A 77 -11.16 10.56 -14.20
CA SER A 77 -12.26 11.03 -13.36
C SER A 77 -12.03 10.61 -11.89
N PRO A 78 -12.46 11.39 -10.89
CA PRO A 78 -12.30 11.01 -9.48
C PRO A 78 -12.93 9.66 -9.13
N ALA A 79 -14.04 9.29 -9.76
CA ALA A 79 -14.71 8.01 -9.53
C ALA A 79 -13.87 6.83 -10.04
N THR A 80 -13.35 6.93 -11.26
CA THR A 80 -12.46 5.92 -11.85
C THR A 80 -11.16 5.83 -11.06
N GLY A 81 -10.54 6.97 -10.72
CA GLY A 81 -9.29 7.02 -9.96
C GLY A 81 -9.41 6.37 -8.59
N ARG A 82 -10.51 6.60 -7.86
CA ARG A 82 -10.77 5.90 -6.58
C ARG A 82 -10.88 4.39 -6.75
N ARG A 83 -11.60 3.90 -7.76
CA ARG A 83 -11.73 2.46 -8.02
C ARG A 83 -10.39 1.81 -8.38
N LEU A 84 -9.61 2.46 -9.24
CA LEU A 84 -8.27 2.01 -9.61
C LEU A 84 -7.35 1.94 -8.38
N LEU A 85 -7.35 2.97 -7.54
CA LEU A 85 -6.54 2.97 -6.32
C LEU A 85 -7.03 1.97 -5.29
N ALA A 86 -8.33 1.75 -5.14
CA ALA A 86 -8.85 0.70 -4.27
C ALA A 86 -8.33 -0.69 -4.69
N LEU A 87 -8.35 -0.98 -6.00
CA LEU A 87 -7.74 -2.20 -6.54
C LEU A 87 -6.23 -2.24 -6.32
N GLY A 88 -5.54 -1.11 -6.46
CA GLY A 88 -4.11 -0.97 -6.20
C GLY A 88 -3.74 -1.32 -4.76
N TRP A 89 -4.43 -0.73 -3.79
CA TRP A 89 -4.27 -1.03 -2.37
C TRP A 89 -4.60 -2.49 -2.07
N ALA A 90 -5.70 -3.04 -2.60
CA ALA A 90 -6.03 -4.45 -2.39
C ALA A 90 -4.97 -5.40 -2.98
N THR A 91 -4.37 -5.04 -4.12
CA THR A 91 -3.27 -5.82 -4.73
C THR A 91 -1.98 -5.69 -3.91
N HIS A 92 -1.69 -4.49 -3.39
CA HIS A 92 -0.54 -4.27 -2.52
C HIS A 92 -0.67 -5.06 -1.20
N ALA A 93 -1.88 -5.22 -0.65
CA ALA A 93 -2.12 -6.09 0.49
C ALA A 93 -1.69 -7.54 0.25
N ILE A 94 -1.90 -8.06 -0.97
CA ILE A 94 -1.49 -9.42 -1.35
C ILE A 94 0.04 -9.49 -1.38
N PHE A 95 0.70 -8.47 -1.93
CA PHE A 95 2.15 -8.35 -1.91
C PHE A 95 2.69 -8.31 -0.48
N ASP A 96 2.15 -7.47 0.39
CA ASP A 96 2.51 -7.41 1.81
C ASP A 96 2.38 -8.76 2.52
N TYR A 97 1.25 -9.43 2.32
CA TYR A 97 1.00 -10.73 2.94
C TYR A 97 1.98 -11.81 2.43
N ALA A 98 2.33 -11.78 1.14
CA ALA A 98 3.25 -12.72 0.52
C ALA A 98 4.73 -12.44 0.85
N GLN A 99 5.10 -11.17 1.04
CA GLN A 99 6.46 -10.73 1.34
C GLN A 99 6.98 -11.39 2.62
N GLY A 100 6.16 -11.40 3.67
CA GLY A 100 6.49 -12.02 4.96
C GLY A 100 7.76 -11.47 5.63
N PRO A 101 8.18 -12.08 6.76
CA PRO A 101 9.41 -11.69 7.44
C PRO A 101 10.65 -11.99 6.59
N SER A 102 11.62 -11.07 6.57
CA SER A 102 12.90 -11.23 5.87
C SER A 102 14.08 -10.87 6.75
N ALA A 103 15.12 -11.71 6.77
CA ALA A 103 16.38 -11.44 7.46
C ALA A 103 17.13 -10.23 6.86
N ASP A 104 16.88 -9.92 5.59
CA ASP A 104 17.45 -8.77 4.89
C ASP A 104 16.64 -7.47 5.10
N SER A 105 15.61 -7.46 5.94
CA SER A 105 14.79 -6.28 6.21
C SER A 105 14.98 -5.72 7.62
N ARG A 106 15.15 -4.39 7.74
CA ARG A 106 15.14 -3.69 9.05
C ARG A 106 13.77 -3.66 9.72
N LEU A 107 12.71 -4.09 9.02
CA LEU A 107 11.34 -4.08 9.53
C LEU A 107 11.13 -5.23 10.53
N PRO A 108 10.29 -5.02 11.56
CA PRO A 108 9.92 -6.08 12.47
C PRO A 108 9.07 -7.15 11.77
N ALA A 109 9.15 -8.40 12.24
CA ALA A 109 8.48 -9.54 11.59
C ALA A 109 6.94 -9.44 11.51
N TRP A 110 6.31 -8.62 12.35
CA TRP A 110 4.86 -8.38 12.33
C TRP A 110 4.45 -7.31 11.31
N TYR A 111 5.39 -6.57 10.73
CA TYR A 111 5.11 -5.43 9.86
C TYR A 111 4.32 -5.79 8.60
N PRO A 112 4.66 -6.88 7.86
CA PRO A 112 3.93 -7.23 6.64
C PRO A 112 2.46 -7.58 6.92
N ASP A 113 2.20 -8.28 8.03
CA ASP A 113 0.83 -8.62 8.46
C ASP A 113 0.03 -7.34 8.83
N LEU A 114 0.67 -6.36 9.47
CA LEU A 114 0.05 -5.07 9.78
C LEU A 114 -0.31 -4.31 8.48
N CYS A 115 0.62 -4.23 7.54
CA CYS A 115 0.41 -3.53 6.26
C CYS A 115 -0.67 -4.20 5.41
N ALA A 116 -0.67 -5.53 5.30
CA ALA A 116 -1.74 -6.25 4.60
C ALA A 116 -3.13 -5.94 5.18
N GLY A 117 -3.26 -5.89 6.51
CA GLY A 117 -4.51 -5.50 7.17
C GLY A 117 -4.92 -4.07 6.87
N TYR A 118 -3.96 -3.13 6.94
CA TYR A 118 -4.16 -1.72 6.62
C TYR A 118 -4.68 -1.55 5.19
N ASP A 119 -4.00 -2.17 4.23
CA ASP A 119 -4.25 -2.02 2.81
C ASP A 119 -5.64 -2.51 2.41
N VAL A 120 -6.05 -3.69 2.90
CA VAL A 120 -7.41 -4.22 2.66
C VAL A 120 -8.48 -3.28 3.19
N ALA A 121 -8.31 -2.81 4.43
CA ALA A 121 -9.31 -1.97 5.08
C ALA A 121 -9.37 -0.57 4.45
N PHE A 122 -8.22 0.01 4.10
CA PHE A 122 -8.14 1.27 3.39
C PHE A 122 -8.78 1.17 2.00
N ALA A 123 -8.45 0.13 1.24
CA ALA A 123 -9.03 -0.17 -0.08
C ALA A 123 -10.56 -0.27 -0.01
N ALA A 124 -11.07 -1.09 0.91
CA ALA A 124 -12.51 -1.28 1.10
C ALA A 124 -13.20 0.05 1.44
N ARG A 125 -12.56 0.88 2.28
CA ARG A 125 -13.16 2.15 2.69
C ARG A 125 -13.16 3.20 1.60
N ILE A 126 -12.16 3.27 0.72
CA ILE A 126 -12.13 4.26 -0.37
C ILE A 126 -12.92 3.82 -1.62
N ALA A 127 -13.26 2.53 -1.72
CA ALA A 127 -14.06 1.97 -2.80
C ALA A 127 -15.54 2.37 -2.75
N GLY A 128 -16.10 2.48 -1.53
CA GLY A 128 -17.50 2.89 -1.27
C GLY A 128 -17.66 4.39 -1.08
#